data_AF-A0A4Q5X072-F1
#
_entry.id   AF-A0A4Q5X072-F1
#
_cell.length_a   1.000
_cell.length_b   1.000
_cell.length_c   1.000
_cell.angle_alpha   90.00
_cell.angle_beta   90.00
_cell.angle_gamma   90.00
#
_symmetry.space_group_name_H-M   'P 1'
#
loop_
_entity.id
_entity.type
_entity.pdbx_description
1 polymer ?
#
loop_
_entity_poly.entity_id
_entity_poly.type
_entity_poly.pdbx_seq_one_letter_code
_entity_poly.pdbx_strand_id
1 'polypeptide(L)'
;MTDLALDREALQLFETFLEAEPQDAEAWLAEQAAGRPVLLARLRTLIDAEAMVMLVTGGAAADIEQEGPAPTRLAGYAISERIGAGGMGSVYLAKRDRGDFEHLAAIKIIRPGLLSQRLVDRFRRERQILAKLRHPNIAQLFDG
;
A
#
# COMPACT_ATOMS: atom_id res chain seq x y z
N MET A 1 0.59 17.80 -4.28
CA MET A 1 0.66 17.53 -2.82
C MET A 1 -0.65 16.93 -2.40
N THR A 2 -0.71 15.62 -2.26
CA THR A 2 -1.91 14.90 -1.79
C THR A 2 -2.13 15.23 -0.31
N ASP A 3 -3.37 15.54 0.08
CA ASP A 3 -3.74 15.79 1.48
C ASP A 3 -3.71 14.47 2.25
N LEU A 4 -2.72 14.31 3.14
CA LEU A 4 -2.52 13.11 3.95
C LEU A 4 -3.72 12.76 4.85
N ALA A 5 -4.47 13.78 5.31
CA ALA A 5 -5.67 13.54 6.12
C ALA A 5 -6.79 12.96 5.25
N LEU A 6 -6.97 13.50 4.05
CA LEU A 6 -7.93 12.99 3.07
C LEU A 6 -7.58 11.56 2.62
N ASP A 7 -6.31 11.28 2.34
CA ASP A 7 -5.85 9.93 1.94
C ASP A 7 -6.05 8.91 3.06
N ARG A 8 -5.76 9.28 4.33
CA ARG A 8 -6.01 8.41 5.48
C ARG A 8 -7.49 8.07 5.60
N GLU A 9 -8.36 9.06 5.47
CA GLU A 9 -9.80 8.87 5.58
C GLU A 9 -10.36 8.06 4.41
N ALA A 10 -9.93 8.33 3.18
CA ALA A 10 -10.32 7.55 2.01
C ALA A 10 -9.97 6.07 2.17
N LEU A 11 -8.78 5.76 2.70
CA LEU A 11 -8.39 4.37 3.00
C LEU A 11 -9.26 3.75 4.10
N GLN A 12 -9.61 4.50 5.15
CA GLN A 12 -10.49 3.96 6.20
C GLN A 12 -11.89 3.62 5.67
N LEU A 13 -12.44 4.48 4.80
CA LEU A 13 -13.72 4.22 4.16
C LEU A 13 -13.61 3.05 3.17
N PHE A 14 -12.55 2.98 2.37
CA PHE A 14 -12.31 1.85 1.47
C PHE A 14 -12.27 0.52 2.22
N GLU A 15 -11.57 0.46 3.35
CA GLU A 15 -11.55 -0.73 4.20
C GLU A 15 -12.95 -1.10 4.72
N THR A 16 -13.71 -0.10 5.15
CA THR A 16 -15.09 -0.31 5.62
C THR A 16 -15.99 -0.80 4.48
N PHE A 17 -15.79 -0.31 3.26
CA PHE A 17 -16.48 -0.78 2.06
C PHE A 17 -16.19 -2.27 1.78
N LEU A 18 -14.92 -2.67 1.88
CA LEU A 18 -14.51 -4.07 1.69
C LEU A 18 -15.09 -5.00 2.76
N GLU A 19 -15.18 -4.55 4.02
CA GLU A 19 -15.77 -5.35 5.10
C GLU A 19 -17.30 -5.41 5.02
N ALA A 20 -17.95 -4.33 4.59
CA ALA A 20 -19.40 -4.22 4.55
C ALA A 20 -20.01 -4.91 3.31
N GLU A 21 -19.23 -5.08 2.24
CA GLU A 21 -19.67 -5.61 0.93
C GLU A 21 -21.07 -5.10 0.54
N PRO A 22 -21.26 -3.78 0.42
CA PRO A 22 -22.59 -3.21 0.25
C PRO A 22 -23.24 -3.69 -1.06
N GLN A 23 -24.52 -4.06 -0.99
CA GLN A 23 -25.30 -4.48 -2.16
C GLN A 23 -25.41 -3.36 -3.22
N ASP A 24 -25.42 -2.11 -2.77
CA ASP A 24 -25.42 -0.92 -3.61
C ASP A 24 -24.21 -0.03 -3.28
N ALA A 25 -23.17 -0.14 -4.10
CA ALA A 25 -21.92 0.60 -3.92
C ALA A 25 -22.11 2.11 -4.13
N GLU A 26 -22.99 2.53 -5.05
CA GLU A 26 -23.23 3.95 -5.34
C GLU A 26 -23.94 4.64 -4.17
N ALA A 27 -24.99 4.01 -3.64
CA ALA A 27 -25.70 4.52 -2.49
C ALA A 27 -24.79 4.64 -1.26
N TRP A 28 -23.99 3.59 -1.00
CA TRP A 28 -23.03 3.60 0.10
C TRP A 28 -22.00 4.72 -0.04
N LEU A 29 -21.44 4.93 -1.23
CA LEU A 29 -20.47 5.99 -1.48
C LEU A 29 -21.05 7.39 -1.34
N ALA A 30 -22.28 7.59 -1.83
CA ALA A 30 -23.00 8.85 -1.69
C ALA A 30 -23.27 9.19 -0.21
N GLU A 31 -23.57 8.18 0.60
CA GLU A 31 -23.77 8.33 2.04
C GLU A 31 -22.45 8.68 2.77
N GLN A 32 -21.39 7.90 2.55
CA GLN A 32 -20.13 8.04 3.30
C GLN A 32 -19.33 9.30 2.93
N ALA A 33 -19.44 9.77 1.69
CA ALA A 33 -18.74 10.95 1.21
C ALA A 33 -19.69 12.12 0.89
N ALA A 34 -20.87 12.15 1.51
CA ALA A 34 -21.89 13.18 1.31
C ALA A 34 -21.31 14.60 1.45
N GLY A 35 -21.49 15.42 0.41
CA GLY A 35 -21.01 16.81 0.39
C GLY A 35 -19.48 16.96 0.29
N ARG A 36 -18.71 15.88 0.10
CA ARG A 36 -17.24 15.88 0.07
C ARG A 36 -16.72 15.29 -1.25
N PRO A 37 -16.84 16.03 -2.37
CA PRO A 37 -16.55 15.50 -3.72
C PRO A 37 -15.11 15.03 -3.91
N VAL A 38 -14.14 15.66 -3.24
CA VAL A 38 -12.72 15.25 -3.33
C VAL A 38 -12.48 13.91 -2.63
N LEU A 39 -13.11 13.68 -1.48
CA LEU A 39 -13.03 12.40 -0.77
C LEU A 39 -13.73 11.30 -1.57
N LEU A 40 -14.91 11.60 -2.12
CA LEU A 40 -15.65 10.68 -2.99
C LEU A 40 -14.82 10.24 -4.20
N ALA A 41 -14.21 11.20 -4.90
CA ALA A 41 -13.35 10.91 -6.05
C ALA A 41 -12.16 10.03 -5.65
N ARG A 42 -11.53 10.31 -4.51
CA ARG A 42 -10.39 9.54 -4.02
C ARG A 42 -10.77 8.11 -3.62
N LEU A 43 -11.88 7.96 -2.89
CA LEU A 43 -12.41 6.67 -2.48
C LEU A 43 -12.83 5.84 -3.70
N ARG A 44 -13.45 6.45 -4.70
CA ARG A 44 -13.78 5.82 -5.98
C ARG A 44 -12.54 5.26 -6.66
N THR A 45 -11.46 6.04 -6.73
CA THR A 45 -10.18 5.56 -7.31
C THR A 45 -9.68 4.29 -6.63
N LEU A 46 -9.82 4.18 -5.30
CA LEU A 46 -9.40 2.99 -4.56
C LEU A 46 -10.27 1.77 -4.88
N ILE A 47 -11.59 1.95 -4.97
CA ILE A 47 -12.54 0.88 -5.29
C ILE A 47 -12.37 0.40 -6.74
N ASP A 48 -12.23 1.33 -7.68
CA ASP A 48 -12.04 1.00 -9.09
C ASP A 48 -10.72 0.24 -9.31
N ALA A 49 -9.66 0.61 -8.57
CA ALA A 49 -8.39 -0.10 -8.61
C ALA A 49 -8.48 -1.54 -8.09
N GLU A 50 -9.35 -1.81 -7.11
CA GLU A 50 -9.61 -3.16 -6.60
C GLU A 50 -10.46 -4.00 -7.56
N ALA A 51 -11.49 -3.39 -8.17
CA ALA A 51 -12.36 -4.06 -9.14
C ALA A 51 -11.60 -4.47 -10.41
N MET A 52 -10.50 -3.78 -10.75
CA MET A 52 -9.59 -4.18 -11.82
C MET A 52 -8.72 -5.37 -11.40
N VAL A 53 -9.33 -6.55 -11.22
CA VAL A 53 -8.65 -7.85 -11.15
C VAL A 53 -8.16 -8.27 -12.54
N MET A 54 -7.34 -7.44 -13.18
CA MET A 54 -6.20 -7.96 -13.91
C MET A 54 -5.03 -7.90 -12.94
N LEU A 55 -4.28 -8.99 -12.82
CA LEU A 55 -2.95 -8.99 -12.20
C LEU A 55 -2.01 -8.12 -13.04
N VAL A 56 -2.21 -6.80 -13.03
CA VAL A 56 -1.26 -5.83 -13.56
C VAL A 56 -0.24 -5.64 -12.46
N THR A 57 0.77 -6.50 -12.43
CA THR A 57 1.94 -6.40 -11.53
C THR A 57 2.79 -5.14 -11.77
N GLY A 58 2.29 -4.15 -12.52
CA GLY A 58 3.00 -2.93 -12.94
C GLY A 58 2.20 -1.63 -12.89
N GLY A 59 0.97 -1.61 -12.35
CA GLY A 59 0.17 -0.38 -12.22
C GLY A 59 0.81 0.70 -11.33
N ALA A 60 1.79 0.31 -10.53
CA ALA A 60 2.56 1.17 -9.64
C ALA A 60 3.51 2.15 -10.37
N ALA A 61 3.66 2.03 -11.71
CA ALA A 61 4.58 2.86 -12.51
C ALA A 61 4.18 4.33 -12.59
N ALA A 62 2.87 4.63 -12.62
CA ALA A 62 2.38 6.00 -12.81
C ALA A 62 2.58 6.89 -11.57
N ASP A 63 2.74 6.30 -10.37
CA ASP A 63 2.87 7.01 -9.10
C ASP A 63 4.32 7.12 -8.58
N ILE A 64 5.32 6.68 -9.36
CA ILE A 64 6.76 6.63 -8.98
C ILE A 64 7.38 8.02 -8.78
N GLU A 65 6.65 9.13 -8.86
CA GLU A 65 7.25 10.47 -8.76
C GLU A 65 6.87 11.30 -7.50
N GLN A 66 5.89 10.89 -6.69
CA GLN A 66 5.28 11.83 -5.71
C GLN A 66 5.45 11.50 -4.21
N GLU A 67 6.59 10.95 -3.77
CA GLU A 67 6.92 10.88 -2.34
C GLU A 67 8.33 11.40 -2.09
N GLY A 68 8.58 11.88 -0.85
CA GLY A 68 9.87 12.40 -0.42
C GLY A 68 11.01 11.38 -0.53
N PRO A 69 12.27 11.81 -0.31
CA PRO A 69 13.43 10.94 -0.50
C PRO A 69 13.34 9.71 0.40
N ALA A 70 13.57 8.54 -0.20
CA ALA A 70 13.69 7.29 0.53
C ALA A 70 14.90 7.33 1.47
N PRO A 71 14.87 6.62 2.61
CA PRO A 71 16.09 6.43 3.39
C PRO A 71 17.12 5.70 2.54
N THR A 72 18.39 6.08 2.63
CA THR A 72 19.48 5.42 1.88
C THR A 72 19.78 4.01 2.39
N ARG A 73 19.40 3.70 3.64
CA ARG A 73 19.53 2.37 4.23
C ARG A 73 18.36 2.06 5.17
N LEU A 74 17.94 0.80 5.19
CA LEU A 74 16.95 0.28 6.12
C LEU A 74 17.22 -1.19 6.43
N ALA A 75 17.21 -1.57 7.71
CA ALA A 75 17.31 -2.97 8.17
C ALA A 75 18.49 -3.78 7.57
N GLY A 76 19.65 -3.16 7.35
CA GLY A 76 20.81 -3.84 6.73
C GLY A 76 20.71 -3.99 5.21
N TYR A 77 19.88 -3.17 4.56
CA TYR A 77 19.80 -3.05 3.12
C TYR A 77 20.14 -1.61 2.70
N ALA A 78 20.95 -1.48 1.66
CA ALA A 78 21.10 -0.23 0.91
C ALA A 78 19.92 -0.11 -0.05
N ILE A 79 19.17 0.98 0.06
CA ILE A 79 18.02 1.26 -0.81
C ILE A 79 18.54 1.94 -2.08
N SER A 80 18.13 1.46 -3.25
CA SER A 80 18.52 2.01 -4.54
C SER A 80 17.40 2.88 -5.14
N GLU A 81 16.50 2.27 -5.91
CA GLU A 81 15.49 2.97 -6.68
C GLU A 81 14.07 2.58 -6.26
N ARG A 82 13.11 3.47 -6.49
CA ARG A 82 11.69 3.16 -6.31
C ARG A 82 11.22 2.32 -7.49
N ILE A 83 10.69 1.14 -7.19
CA ILE A 83 10.16 0.19 -8.19
C ILE A 83 8.63 0.15 -8.22
N GLY A 84 7.97 0.84 -7.30
CA GLY A 84 6.53 1.06 -7.33
C GLY A 84 6.05 2.04 -6.28
N ALA A 85 4.88 2.62 -6.51
CA ALA A 85 4.12 3.38 -5.53
C ALA A 85 2.63 3.06 -5.64
N GLY A 86 1.89 3.29 -4.56
CA GLY A 86 0.44 3.16 -4.53
C GLY A 86 -0.16 3.78 -3.26
N GLY A 87 -1.45 3.56 -3.03
CA GLY A 87 -2.19 4.20 -1.93
C GLY A 87 -1.55 4.04 -0.54
N MET A 88 -0.97 2.87 -0.25
CA MET A 88 -0.35 2.57 1.05
C MET A 88 1.10 3.04 1.21
N GLY A 89 1.76 3.44 0.11
CA GLY A 89 3.15 3.90 0.11
C GLY A 89 3.98 3.39 -1.05
N SER A 90 5.30 3.40 -0.88
CA SER A 90 6.28 3.13 -1.94
C SER A 90 7.01 1.81 -1.73
N VAL A 91 7.40 1.17 -2.82
CA VAL A 91 8.22 -0.04 -2.85
C VAL A 91 9.55 0.28 -3.50
N TYR A 92 10.65 -0.07 -2.85
CA TYR A 92 11.99 0.19 -3.31
C TYR A 92 12.76 -1.11 -3.55
N LEU A 93 13.60 -1.12 -4.58
CA LEU A 93 14.66 -2.11 -4.72
C LEU A 93 15.73 -1.82 -3.66
N ALA A 94 16.20 -2.88 -3.01
CA ALA A 94 17.24 -2.79 -2.00
C ALA A 94 18.20 -3.95 -2.10
N LYS A 95 19.49 -3.70 -1.84
CA LYS A 95 20.55 -4.70 -1.81
C LYS A 95 21.08 -4.85 -0.40
N ARG A 96 21.25 -6.09 0.07
CA ARG A 96 21.80 -6.36 1.41
C ARG A 96 23.19 -5.75 1.55
N ASP A 97 23.41 -4.96 2.61
CA ASP A 97 24.62 -4.16 2.79
C ASP A 97 25.74 -4.88 3.55
N ARG A 98 25.48 -6.11 4.02
CA ARG A 98 26.41 -6.96 4.78
C ARG A 98 26.30 -8.44 4.39
N GLY A 99 27.45 -9.06 4.11
CA GLY A 99 27.62 -10.50 3.88
C GLY A 99 28.39 -10.82 2.59
N ASP A 100 28.74 -12.09 2.43
CA ASP A 100 29.52 -12.60 1.28
C ASP A 100 28.63 -12.94 0.07
N PHE A 101 27.33 -12.65 0.14
CA PHE A 101 26.33 -13.02 -0.87
C PHE A 101 25.47 -11.82 -1.28
N GLU A 102 25.23 -11.71 -2.59
CA GLU A 102 24.31 -10.71 -3.14
C GLU A 102 22.87 -11.14 -2.91
N HIS A 103 22.12 -10.29 -2.22
CA HIS A 103 20.70 -10.52 -1.96
C HIS A 103 19.91 -9.24 -2.23
N LEU A 104 19.00 -9.31 -3.21
CA LEU A 104 18.08 -8.24 -3.57
C LEU A 104 16.73 -8.47 -2.88
N ALA A 105 16.13 -7.38 -2.40
CA ALA A 105 14.82 -7.39 -1.77
C ALA A 105 13.98 -6.20 -2.27
N ALA A 106 12.66 -6.39 -2.25
CA ALA A 106 11.70 -5.30 -2.37
C ALA A 106 11.30 -4.85 -0.96
N ILE A 107 11.51 -3.57 -0.63
CA ILE A 107 11.14 -2.99 0.66
C ILE A 107 9.94 -2.06 0.46
N LYS A 108 8.78 -2.47 1.00
CA LYS A 108 7.58 -1.61 1.04
C LYS A 108 7.64 -0.70 2.26
N ILE A 109 7.71 0.61 2.02
CA ILE A 109 7.69 1.65 3.04
C ILE A 109 6.29 2.27 3.08
N ILE A 110 5.65 2.22 4.24
CA ILE A 110 4.32 2.79 4.46
C ILE A 110 4.44 4.30 4.70
N ARG A 111 3.56 5.10 4.09
CA ARG A 111 3.55 6.55 4.26
C ARG A 111 3.35 6.94 5.74
N PRO A 112 4.23 7.77 6.31
CA PRO A 112 4.02 8.33 7.63
C PRO A 112 2.69 9.08 7.69
N GLY A 113 1.91 8.84 8.75
CA GLY A 113 0.61 9.50 8.91
C GLY A 113 -0.52 8.91 8.05
N LEU A 114 -0.32 7.80 7.34
CA LEU A 114 -1.44 7.10 6.69
C LEU A 114 -2.09 6.04 7.61
N LEU A 115 -1.33 5.58 8.60
CA LEU A 115 -1.71 4.48 9.45
C LEU A 115 -2.70 4.91 10.55
N SER A 116 -3.96 4.52 10.40
CA SER A 116 -4.90 4.42 11.52
C SER A 116 -4.65 3.15 12.33
N GLN A 117 -5.16 3.07 13.57
CA GLN A 117 -4.98 1.88 14.41
C GLN A 117 -5.48 0.61 13.70
N ARG A 118 -6.62 0.68 13.00
CA ARG A 118 -7.16 -0.44 12.19
C ARG A 118 -6.19 -0.87 11.08
N LEU A 119 -5.62 0.09 10.34
CA LEU A 119 -4.64 -0.20 9.28
C LEU A 119 -3.34 -0.82 9.85
N VAL A 120 -2.90 -0.39 11.02
CA VAL A 120 -1.75 -0.99 11.71
C VAL A 120 -2.04 -2.45 12.08
N ASP A 121 -3.21 -2.72 12.65
CA ASP A 121 -3.57 -4.07 13.08
C ASP A 121 -3.76 -5.02 11.89
N ARG A 122 -4.32 -4.53 10.78
CA ARG A 122 -4.38 -5.27 9.50
C ARG A 122 -2.99 -5.56 8.95
N PHE A 123 -2.11 -4.55 8.90
CA PHE A 123 -0.73 -4.73 8.44
C PHE A 123 0.02 -5.78 9.27
N ARG A 124 -0.16 -5.77 10.61
CA ARG A 124 0.41 -6.79 11.50
C ARG A 124 -0.12 -8.19 11.19
N ARG A 125 -1.42 -8.31 10.90
CA ARG A 125 -2.05 -9.58 10.54
C ARG A 125 -1.54 -10.11 9.20
N GLU A 126 -1.49 -9.26 8.18
CA GLU A 126 -0.96 -9.59 6.86
C GLU A 126 0.50 -10.07 6.96
N ARG A 127 1.33 -9.34 7.70
CA ARG A 127 2.71 -9.74 7.98
C ARG A 127 2.78 -11.12 8.62
N GLN A 128 1.93 -11.40 9.61
CA GLN A 128 1.91 -12.71 10.27
C GLN A 128 1.44 -13.85 9.35
N ILE A 129 0.56 -13.56 8.40
CA ILE A 129 0.14 -14.51 7.37
C ILE A 129 1.31 -14.77 6.41
N LEU A 130 1.91 -13.72 5.85
CA LEU A 130 3.05 -13.81 4.93
C LEU A 130 4.25 -14.53 5.55
N ALA A 131 4.54 -14.30 6.83
CA ALA A 131 5.61 -14.98 7.55
C ALA A 131 5.46 -16.52 7.60
N LYS A 132 4.22 -17.01 7.46
CA LYS A 132 3.91 -18.45 7.43
C LYS A 132 3.94 -19.04 6.01
N LEU A 133 3.95 -18.21 4.97
CA LEU A 133 3.94 -18.66 3.59
C LEU A 133 5.37 -18.89 3.09
N ARG A 134 5.69 -20.16 2.81
CA ARG A 134 6.96 -20.56 2.18
C ARG A 134 6.65 -21.46 0.99
N HIS A 135 6.68 -20.87 -0.20
CA HIS A 135 6.38 -21.59 -1.43
C HIS A 135 7.12 -20.93 -2.60
N PRO A 136 7.68 -21.69 -3.57
CA PRO A 136 8.45 -21.13 -4.69
C PRO A 136 7.67 -20.12 -5.54
N ASN A 137 6.33 -20.21 -5.56
CA ASN A 137 5.46 -19.32 -6.32
C ASN A 137 4.81 -18.20 -5.48
N ILE A 138 5.27 -17.96 -4.25
CA ILE A 138 4.79 -16.88 -3.39
C ILE A 138 5.98 -16.04 -2.94
N ALA A 139 5.87 -14.72 -3.06
CA ALA A 139 6.92 -13.82 -2.58
C ALA A 139 7.18 -14.03 -1.09
N GLN A 140 8.44 -14.25 -0.73
CA GLN A 140 8.83 -14.55 0.64
C GLN A 140 9.02 -13.25 1.44
N LEU A 141 8.46 -13.22 2.66
CA LEU A 141 8.79 -12.21 3.65
C LEU A 141 10.13 -12.58 4.32
N PHE A 142 11.17 -11.77 4.11
CA PHE A 142 12.49 -11.98 4.73
C PHE A 142 12.58 -11.43 6.14
N ASP A 143 12.01 -10.25 6.38
CA ASP A 143 12.04 -9.51 7.65
C ASP A 143 10.83 -8.55 7.71
N GLY A 144 10.45 -8.07 8.91
CA GLY A 144 9.36 -7.09 9.09
C GLY A 144 8.78 -6.99 10.49
#